data_AF-A0A975W3U6-F1
#
_entry.id   AF-A0A975W3U6-F1
#
_cell.length_a   1.000
_cell.length_b   1.000
_cell.length_c   1.000
_cell.angle_alpha   90.00
_cell.angle_beta   90.00
_cell.angle_gamma   90.00
#
_symmetry.space_group_name_H-M   'P 1'
#
loop_
_entity.id
_entity.type
_entity.pdbx_description
1 polymer ?
#
loop_
_entity_poly.entity_id
_entity_poly.type
_entity_poly.pdbx_seq_one_letter_code
_entity_poly.pdbx_strand_id
1 'polypeptide(L)'
;MNEAKPDPRQEFLDQVIDAIECGRPVPWDQLWTGDAGPQNAVSGHECQDQRFLSIKDAMARDGLKFETGSAAFYLRDTDSVVTPPANAFKDVGGYQATVLHEIGHATGAAHRLSRDGITGDHALGSEGYAKEELRAEFFSVFIAMETGIERERDERHATYLKNWVAVATDDKSEFLEAAAEAARAVDYVIGKEREMLQEREATQAEAGREFDLGL
;
A
#
# COMPACT_ATOMS: atom_id res chain seq x y z
N MET A 1 -11.86 32.11 -4.32
CA MET A 1 -11.50 30.91 -5.10
C MET A 1 -10.88 29.97 -4.09
N ASN A 2 -11.54 28.84 -3.78
CA ASN A 2 -10.93 27.84 -2.90
C ASN A 2 -9.89 27.12 -3.78
N GLU A 3 -8.62 27.47 -3.63
CA GLU A 3 -7.56 26.64 -4.20
C GLU A 3 -7.65 25.27 -3.54
N ALA A 4 -7.83 24.23 -4.35
CA ALA A 4 -7.80 22.86 -3.84
C ALA A 4 -6.42 22.65 -3.19
N LYS A 5 -6.40 22.10 -1.96
CA LYS A 5 -5.14 21.67 -1.37
C LYS A 5 -4.47 20.69 -2.35
N PRO A 6 -3.15 20.81 -2.58
CA PRO A 6 -2.46 19.90 -3.49
C PRO A 6 -2.59 18.44 -3.00
N ASP A 7 -2.63 17.49 -3.93
CA ASP A 7 -2.65 16.07 -3.58
C ASP A 7 -1.31 15.73 -2.88
N PRO A 8 -1.32 15.25 -1.62
CA PRO A 8 -0.09 14.97 -0.88
C PRO A 8 0.78 13.90 -1.57
N ARG A 9 0.19 13.01 -2.38
CA ARG A 9 0.94 12.03 -3.18
C ARG A 9 1.71 12.73 -4.30
N GLN A 10 1.11 13.74 -4.93
CA GLN A 10 1.78 14.54 -5.96
C GLN A 10 2.90 15.39 -5.35
N GLU A 11 2.67 16.04 -4.20
CA GLU A 11 3.72 16.78 -3.50
C GLU A 11 4.92 15.89 -3.14
N PHE A 12 4.65 14.67 -2.69
CA PHE A 12 5.70 13.69 -2.42
C PHE A 12 6.47 13.32 -3.70
N LEU A 13 5.77 13.03 -4.81
CA LEU A 13 6.42 12.72 -6.08
C LEU A 13 7.29 13.87 -6.59
N ASP A 14 6.83 15.11 -6.45
CA ASP A 14 7.59 16.29 -6.86
C ASP A 14 8.87 16.45 -6.03
N GLN A 15 8.80 16.24 -4.71
CA GLN A 15 9.98 16.27 -3.82
C GLN A 15 11.00 15.20 -4.19
N VAL A 16 10.52 14.05 -4.61
CA VAL A 16 11.34 12.90 -4.99
C VAL A 16 12.04 13.14 -6.31
N ILE A 17 11.32 13.64 -7.31
CA ILE A 17 11.89 14.01 -8.61
C ILE A 17 12.95 15.09 -8.41
N ASP A 18 12.63 16.13 -7.63
CA ASP A 18 13.55 17.22 -7.29
C ASP A 18 14.79 16.72 -6.51
N ALA A 19 14.65 15.70 -5.65
CA ALA A 19 15.77 15.07 -4.98
C ALA A 19 16.67 14.31 -5.97
N ILE A 20 16.09 13.51 -6.87
CA ILE A 20 16.81 12.75 -7.90
C ILE A 20 17.55 13.70 -8.85
N GLU A 21 16.86 14.73 -9.35
CA GLU A 21 17.43 15.72 -10.28
C GLU A 21 18.58 16.53 -9.65
N CYS A 22 18.48 16.82 -8.36
CA CYS A 22 19.51 17.53 -7.61
C CYS A 22 20.61 16.62 -7.03
N GLY A 23 20.53 15.30 -7.21
CA GLY A 23 21.46 14.34 -6.59
C GLY A 23 21.44 14.36 -5.06
N ARG A 24 20.31 14.72 -4.45
CA ARG A 24 20.09 14.73 -3.00
C ARG A 24 19.54 13.38 -2.55
N PRO A 25 19.70 13.02 -1.26
CA PRO A 25 18.97 11.89 -0.68
C PRO A 25 17.47 12.08 -0.91
N VAL A 26 16.83 11.07 -1.48
CA VAL A 26 15.38 11.06 -1.68
C VAL A 26 14.68 11.04 -0.31
N PRO A 27 13.45 11.59 -0.19
CA PRO A 27 12.77 11.75 1.11
C PRO A 27 12.67 10.48 1.96
N TRP A 28 12.69 9.31 1.32
CA TRP A 28 12.65 8.00 1.98
C TRP A 28 14.02 7.44 2.40
N ASP A 29 15.14 8.09 2.06
CA ASP A 29 16.50 7.71 2.48
C ASP A 29 16.90 8.28 3.86
N GLN A 30 16.07 9.13 4.48
CA GLN A 30 16.40 9.70 5.79
C GLN A 30 16.06 8.74 6.93
N LEU A 31 17.06 8.45 7.78
CA LEU A 31 16.88 7.73 9.04
C LEU A 31 15.98 8.55 9.97
N TRP A 32 14.97 7.90 10.55
CA TRP A 32 13.96 8.56 11.36
C TRP A 32 14.48 8.82 12.79
N THR A 33 14.68 10.09 13.14
CA THR A 33 15.10 10.51 14.50
C THR A 33 13.98 11.31 15.17
N GLY A 34 13.22 10.68 16.07
CA GLY A 34 12.21 11.37 16.88
C GLY A 34 11.66 10.50 18.01
N ASP A 35 11.74 10.99 19.26
CA ASP A 35 11.38 10.28 20.50
C ASP A 35 9.86 10.24 20.80
N ALA A 36 8.99 10.35 19.79
CA ALA A 36 7.55 10.60 19.95
C ALA A 36 6.66 9.45 19.40
N GLY A 37 6.78 8.24 19.96
CA GLY A 37 5.91 7.10 19.59
C GLY A 37 5.99 6.67 18.10
N PRO A 38 5.33 5.57 17.70
CA PRO A 38 5.26 5.17 16.30
C PRO A 38 4.33 6.10 15.52
N GLN A 39 4.90 7.14 14.91
CA GLN A 39 4.23 8.03 13.96
C GLN A 39 4.72 7.71 12.54
N ASN A 40 3.83 7.81 11.55
CA ASN A 40 4.19 7.63 10.15
C ASN A 40 5.22 8.67 9.72
N ALA A 41 6.33 8.24 9.09
CA ALA A 41 7.43 9.09 8.69
C ALA A 41 7.14 10.13 7.60
N VAL A 42 6.10 9.87 6.81
CA VAL A 42 5.70 10.66 5.64
C VAL A 42 4.56 11.61 5.99
N SER A 43 3.59 11.17 6.82
CA SER A 43 2.41 11.96 7.18
C SER A 43 2.37 12.47 8.62
N GLY A 44 3.22 11.95 9.53
CA GLY A 44 3.22 12.29 10.95
C GLY A 44 2.01 11.75 11.74
N HIS A 45 1.17 10.91 11.13
CA HIS A 45 -0.04 10.36 11.77
C HIS A 45 0.28 9.20 12.72
N GLU A 46 -0.48 9.06 13.81
CA GLU A 46 -0.38 7.91 14.74
C GLU A 46 -0.84 6.61 14.07
N CYS A 47 -0.09 5.52 14.30
CA CYS A 47 -0.44 4.19 13.79
C CYS A 47 -1.71 3.66 14.46
N GLN A 48 -2.75 3.39 13.65
CA GLN A 48 -4.02 2.83 14.12
C GLN A 48 -4.19 1.39 13.66
N ASP A 49 -3.99 0.43 14.57
CA ASP A 49 -4.16 -1.02 14.30
C ASP A 49 -5.54 -1.36 13.73
N GLN A 50 -6.57 -0.57 14.05
CA GLN A 50 -7.92 -0.77 13.54
C GLN A 50 -8.03 -0.56 12.02
N ARG A 51 -7.25 0.37 11.46
CA ARG A 51 -7.35 0.71 10.03
C ARG A 51 -6.70 -0.34 9.14
N PHE A 52 -5.63 -0.98 9.62
CA PHE A 52 -5.06 -2.14 8.94
C PHE A 52 -6.09 -3.27 8.84
N LEU A 53 -6.79 -3.56 9.94
CA LEU A 53 -7.79 -4.63 9.98
C LEU A 53 -8.98 -4.35 9.06
N SER A 54 -9.49 -3.11 9.02
CA SER A 54 -10.59 -2.75 8.10
C SER A 54 -10.19 -2.87 6.63
N ILE A 55 -8.97 -2.46 6.26
CA ILE A 55 -8.45 -2.67 4.90
C ILE A 55 -8.36 -4.15 4.58
N LYS A 56 -7.77 -4.95 5.47
CA LYS A 56 -7.64 -6.40 5.28
C LYS A 56 -9.00 -7.07 5.12
N ASP A 57 -9.96 -6.72 5.98
CA ASP A 57 -11.34 -7.21 5.92
C ASP A 57 -12.04 -6.83 4.61
N ALA A 58 -11.87 -5.57 4.16
CA ALA A 58 -12.46 -5.10 2.93
C ALA A 58 -11.91 -5.83 1.70
N MET A 59 -10.60 -6.08 1.67
CA MET A 59 -9.99 -6.87 0.60
C MET A 59 -10.42 -8.34 0.68
N ALA A 60 -10.57 -8.91 1.88
CA ALA A 60 -11.13 -10.25 2.04
C ALA A 60 -12.57 -10.33 1.49
N ARG A 61 -13.36 -9.29 1.72
CA ARG A 61 -14.72 -9.16 1.18
C ARG A 61 -14.74 -8.99 -0.34
N ASP A 62 -13.71 -8.35 -0.91
CA ASP A 62 -13.47 -8.26 -2.35
C ASP A 62 -13.06 -9.61 -2.98
N GLY A 63 -12.82 -10.64 -2.17
CA GLY A 63 -12.50 -12.00 -2.61
C GLY A 63 -11.03 -12.40 -2.39
N LEU A 64 -10.17 -11.47 -1.94
CA LEU A 64 -8.77 -11.75 -1.67
C LEU A 64 -8.62 -12.71 -0.50
N LYS A 65 -7.89 -13.81 -0.68
CA LYS A 65 -7.63 -14.76 0.41
C LYS A 65 -6.38 -14.34 1.18
N PHE A 66 -6.35 -14.64 2.47
CA PHE A 66 -5.18 -14.45 3.32
C PHE A 66 -4.79 -15.80 3.92
N GLU A 67 -3.59 -16.26 3.59
CA GLU A 67 -3.09 -17.58 3.95
C GLU A 67 -1.75 -17.47 4.70
N THR A 68 -1.45 -18.47 5.53
CA THR A 68 -0.18 -18.54 6.24
C THR A 68 0.78 -19.51 5.53
N GLY A 69 1.98 -19.03 5.21
CA GLY A 69 3.03 -19.79 4.55
C GLY A 69 4.41 -19.59 5.17
N SER A 70 5.46 -19.92 4.43
CA SER A 70 6.86 -19.73 4.86
C SER A 70 7.52 -18.46 4.33
N ALA A 71 6.87 -17.78 3.38
CA ALA A 71 7.36 -16.55 2.75
C ALA A 71 6.16 -15.63 2.42
N ALA A 72 6.45 -14.36 2.18
CA ALA A 72 5.46 -13.37 1.75
C ALA A 72 5.42 -13.29 0.22
N PHE A 73 4.23 -13.39 -0.35
CA PHE A 73 3.97 -13.20 -1.78
C PHE A 73 2.46 -13.15 -2.07
N TYR A 74 2.08 -12.45 -3.13
CA TYR A 74 0.78 -12.56 -3.77
C TYR A 74 0.78 -13.68 -4.83
N LEU A 75 -0.13 -14.64 -4.68
CA LEU A 75 -0.36 -15.74 -5.62
C LEU A 75 -1.58 -15.46 -6.50
N ARG A 76 -1.33 -15.10 -7.76
CA ARG A 76 -2.36 -14.75 -8.74
C ARG A 76 -3.38 -15.87 -8.98
N ASP A 77 -2.92 -17.10 -9.14
CA ASP A 77 -3.78 -18.22 -9.58
C ASP A 77 -4.91 -18.51 -8.60
N THR A 78 -4.66 -18.31 -7.32
CA THR A 78 -5.64 -18.54 -6.24
C THR A 78 -6.26 -17.26 -5.70
N ASP A 79 -5.76 -16.10 -6.14
CA ASP A 79 -6.01 -14.78 -5.57
C ASP A 79 -5.78 -14.78 -4.05
N SER A 80 -4.55 -15.11 -3.64
CA SER A 80 -4.18 -15.25 -2.24
C SER A 80 -2.95 -14.41 -1.89
N VAL A 81 -3.03 -13.62 -0.82
CA VAL A 81 -1.85 -13.10 -0.11
C VAL A 81 -1.39 -14.17 0.87
N VAL A 82 -0.18 -14.69 0.67
CA VAL A 82 0.47 -15.65 1.55
C VAL A 82 1.51 -14.91 2.36
N THR A 83 1.50 -15.05 3.69
CA THR A 83 2.55 -14.47 4.56
C THR A 83 2.98 -15.44 5.66
N PRO A 84 4.20 -15.31 6.21
CA PRO A 84 4.57 -15.98 7.45
C PRO A 84 3.61 -15.60 8.58
N PRO A 85 3.50 -16.44 9.63
CA PRO A 85 2.70 -16.07 10.79
C PRO A 85 3.24 -14.79 11.42
N ALA A 86 2.37 -13.95 12.00
CA ALA A 86 2.75 -12.63 12.53
C ALA A 86 3.90 -12.69 13.56
N ASN A 87 4.03 -13.80 14.31
CA ASN A 87 5.12 -14.00 15.28
C ASN A 87 6.49 -14.29 14.66
N ALA A 88 6.57 -14.48 13.33
CA ALA A 88 7.83 -14.59 12.60
C ALA A 88 8.42 -13.22 12.24
N PHE A 89 7.65 -12.13 12.40
CA PHE A 89 8.10 -10.77 12.16
C PHE A 89 8.69 -10.14 13.42
N LYS A 90 9.60 -9.18 13.23
CA LYS A 90 10.27 -8.46 14.32
C LYS A 90 9.28 -7.66 15.17
N ASP A 91 8.29 -7.06 14.52
CA ASP A 91 7.24 -6.27 15.14
C ASP A 91 5.96 -6.29 14.27
N VAL A 92 4.88 -5.74 14.82
CA VAL A 92 3.57 -5.68 14.16
C VAL A 92 3.62 -4.82 12.90
N GLY A 93 4.39 -3.73 12.91
CA GLY A 93 4.55 -2.83 11.76
C GLY A 93 5.15 -3.55 10.55
N GLY A 94 6.19 -4.38 10.75
CA GLY A 94 6.78 -5.18 9.68
C GLY A 94 5.80 -6.18 9.06
N TYR A 95 4.98 -6.83 9.87
CA TYR A 95 3.91 -7.70 9.38
C TYR A 95 2.86 -6.92 8.58
N GLN A 96 2.36 -5.80 9.11
CA GLN A 96 1.35 -4.98 8.45
C GLN A 96 1.86 -4.42 7.12
N ALA A 97 3.07 -3.89 7.10
CA ALA A 97 3.72 -3.37 5.89
C ALA A 97 3.89 -4.45 4.83
N THR A 98 4.33 -5.65 5.22
CA THR A 98 4.48 -6.79 4.31
C THR A 98 3.12 -7.19 3.72
N VAL A 99 2.07 -7.30 4.54
CA VAL A 99 0.73 -7.63 4.04
C VAL A 99 0.20 -6.54 3.10
N LEU A 100 0.44 -5.27 3.39
CA LEU A 100 0.02 -4.16 2.53
C LEU A 100 0.76 -4.18 1.19
N HIS A 101 2.05 -4.49 1.17
CA HIS A 101 2.80 -4.69 -0.08
C HIS A 101 2.17 -5.75 -0.97
N GLU A 102 1.86 -6.93 -0.39
CA GLU A 102 1.20 -8.01 -1.13
C GLU A 102 -0.23 -7.67 -1.56
N ILE A 103 -0.96 -6.86 -0.78
CA ILE A 103 -2.25 -6.29 -1.22
C ILE A 103 -2.03 -5.37 -2.44
N GLY A 104 -0.95 -4.58 -2.45
CA GLY A 104 -0.52 -3.77 -3.58
C GLY A 104 -0.42 -4.58 -4.87
N HIS A 105 0.26 -5.72 -4.83
CA HIS A 105 0.28 -6.68 -5.95
C HIS A 105 -1.11 -7.23 -6.27
N ALA A 106 -1.87 -7.63 -5.25
CA ALA A 106 -3.21 -8.18 -5.44
C ALA A 106 -4.14 -7.23 -6.22
N THR A 107 -4.02 -5.91 -6.04
CA THR A 107 -4.81 -4.94 -6.83
C THR A 107 -4.58 -5.04 -8.34
N GLY A 108 -3.45 -5.59 -8.80
CA GLY A 108 -3.14 -5.77 -10.22
C GLY A 108 -3.83 -6.96 -10.87
N ALA A 109 -4.57 -7.79 -10.12
CA ALA A 109 -5.32 -8.93 -10.65
C ALA A 109 -6.27 -8.54 -11.79
N ALA A 110 -6.54 -9.49 -12.70
CA ALA A 110 -7.38 -9.26 -13.89
C ALA A 110 -8.79 -8.75 -13.57
N HIS A 111 -9.36 -9.15 -12.44
CA HIS A 111 -10.70 -8.73 -11.99
C HIS A 111 -10.69 -7.44 -11.16
N ARG A 112 -9.52 -6.83 -10.96
CA ARG A 112 -9.30 -5.56 -10.26
C ARG A 112 -8.77 -4.51 -11.25
N LEU A 113 -7.50 -4.12 -11.14
CA LEU A 113 -6.89 -3.11 -12.02
C LEU A 113 -6.20 -3.70 -13.26
N SER A 114 -6.11 -5.02 -13.37
CA SER A 114 -5.60 -5.73 -14.56
C SER A 114 -4.26 -5.19 -15.09
N ARG A 115 -3.28 -5.00 -14.20
CA ARG A 115 -1.94 -4.54 -14.58
C ARG A 115 -1.18 -5.65 -15.31
N ASP A 116 -0.42 -5.30 -16.35
CA ASP A 116 0.36 -6.26 -17.14
C ASP A 116 1.44 -6.98 -16.30
N GLY A 117 2.08 -6.26 -15.37
CA GLY A 117 3.08 -6.84 -14.47
C GLY A 117 2.54 -7.94 -13.56
N ILE A 118 1.25 -7.87 -13.24
CA ILE A 118 0.48 -9.03 -12.82
C ILE A 118 0.06 -9.76 -14.10
N THR A 119 -1.12 -9.56 -14.66
CA THR A 119 -1.77 -10.41 -15.69
C THR A 119 -0.93 -11.04 -16.83
N GLY A 120 0.21 -10.49 -17.22
CA GLY A 120 1.19 -11.09 -18.14
C GLY A 120 2.08 -12.19 -17.53
N ASP A 121 2.89 -12.81 -18.40
CA ASP A 121 3.83 -13.89 -18.08
C ASP A 121 5.24 -13.32 -17.84
N HIS A 122 5.44 -12.72 -16.67
CA HIS A 122 6.71 -12.13 -16.26
C HIS A 122 7.47 -13.06 -15.32
N ALA A 123 8.63 -13.55 -15.76
CA ALA A 123 9.51 -14.34 -14.90
C ALA A 123 10.12 -13.49 -13.77
N LEU A 124 10.44 -14.12 -12.64
CA LEU A 124 11.14 -13.46 -11.54
C LEU A 124 12.44 -12.80 -12.05
N GLY A 125 12.61 -11.52 -11.74
CA GLY A 125 13.77 -10.73 -12.19
C GLY A 125 13.70 -10.24 -13.64
N SER A 126 12.58 -10.44 -14.34
CA SER A 126 12.32 -9.78 -15.62
C SER A 126 12.06 -8.28 -15.43
N GLU A 127 12.09 -7.52 -16.53
CA GLU A 127 11.73 -6.11 -16.52
C GLU A 127 10.28 -5.89 -16.07
N GLY A 128 9.31 -6.65 -16.60
CA GLY A 128 7.91 -6.51 -16.19
C GLY A 128 7.66 -6.88 -14.73
N TYR A 129 8.41 -7.84 -14.18
CA TYR A 129 8.40 -8.14 -12.75
C TYR A 129 8.94 -6.95 -11.93
N ALA A 130 10.07 -6.37 -12.33
CA ALA A 130 10.66 -5.21 -11.66
C ALA A 130 9.74 -3.98 -11.70
N LYS A 131 9.02 -3.78 -12.81
CA LYS A 131 7.99 -2.74 -12.94
C LYS A 131 6.86 -2.95 -11.93
N GLU A 132 6.37 -4.17 -11.76
CA GLU A 132 5.29 -4.47 -10.81
C GLU A 132 5.71 -4.26 -9.35
N GLU A 133 6.93 -4.64 -8.98
CA GLU A 133 7.50 -4.32 -7.67
C GLU A 133 7.54 -2.79 -7.45
N LEU A 134 7.89 -2.02 -8.49
CA LEU A 134 7.85 -0.55 -8.46
C LEU A 134 6.46 0.00 -8.09
N ARG A 135 5.39 -0.60 -8.62
CA ARG A 135 4.02 -0.21 -8.25
C ARG A 135 3.68 -0.62 -6.82
N ALA A 136 4.12 -1.79 -6.37
CA ALA A 136 3.82 -2.31 -5.04
C ALA A 136 4.46 -1.47 -3.92
N GLU A 137 5.72 -1.02 -4.00
CA GLU A 137 6.21 -0.14 -2.92
C GLU A 137 5.66 1.27 -3.01
N PHE A 138 5.39 1.82 -4.20
CA PHE A 138 4.69 3.10 -4.28
C PHE A 138 3.31 2.99 -3.64
N PHE A 139 2.62 1.86 -3.83
CA PHE A 139 1.37 1.59 -3.14
C PHE A 139 1.60 1.58 -1.63
N SER A 140 2.63 0.88 -1.15
CA SER A 140 3.00 0.88 0.26
C SER A 140 3.27 2.31 0.78
N VAL A 141 3.87 3.20 -0.02
CA VAL A 141 4.10 4.61 0.37
C VAL A 141 2.76 5.30 0.55
N PHE A 142 1.95 5.28 -0.50
CA PHE A 142 0.75 6.08 -0.58
C PHE A 142 -0.32 5.59 0.38
N ILE A 143 -0.45 4.28 0.58
CA ILE A 143 -1.40 3.73 1.55
C ILE A 143 -0.97 4.09 2.97
N ALA A 144 0.32 4.11 3.28
CA ALA A 144 0.82 4.53 4.58
C ALA A 144 0.54 6.03 4.82
N MET A 145 0.75 6.88 3.80
CA MET A 145 0.42 8.31 3.87
C MET A 145 -1.07 8.54 4.18
N GLU A 146 -1.95 7.80 3.49
CA GLU A 146 -3.41 7.92 3.62
C GLU A 146 -3.95 7.38 4.95
N THR A 147 -3.34 6.30 5.46
CA THR A 147 -3.86 5.55 6.61
C THR A 147 -3.16 5.84 7.92
N GLY A 148 -1.92 6.32 7.88
CA GLY A 148 -1.04 6.43 9.05
C GLY A 148 -0.45 5.08 9.51
N ILE A 149 -0.74 3.96 8.83
CA ILE A 149 -0.15 2.66 9.17
C ILE A 149 1.36 2.74 8.96
N GLU A 150 2.14 2.25 9.94
CA GLU A 150 3.60 2.25 9.85
C GLU A 150 4.08 1.36 8.70
N ARG A 151 5.16 1.81 8.05
CA ARG A 151 5.95 0.95 7.16
C ARG A 151 7.09 0.29 7.92
N GLU A 152 7.53 -0.86 7.42
CA GLU A 152 8.63 -1.59 8.02
C GLU A 152 9.88 -0.69 8.07
N ARG A 153 10.54 -0.71 9.22
CA ARG A 153 11.78 0.01 9.54
C ARG A 153 13.04 -0.68 8.98
N ASP A 154 12.92 -1.54 7.98
CA ASP A 154 13.97 -2.51 7.63
C ASP A 154 14.73 -2.17 6.33
N GLU A 155 16.04 -2.42 6.36
CA GLU A 155 17.04 -2.10 5.34
C GLU A 155 16.80 -2.83 3.99
N ARG A 156 15.92 -3.85 4.00
CA ARG A 156 15.52 -4.62 2.82
C ARG A 156 14.78 -3.76 1.80
N HIS A 157 13.95 -2.81 2.26
CA HIS A 157 13.27 -1.82 1.42
C HIS A 157 14.24 -0.83 0.75
N ALA A 158 15.34 -0.49 1.44
CA ALA A 158 16.36 0.43 0.92
C ALA A 158 17.14 -0.14 -0.28
N THR A 159 17.19 -1.46 -0.45
CA THR A 159 17.85 -2.08 -1.62
C THR A 159 16.98 -1.99 -2.88
N TYR A 160 15.66 -2.16 -2.74
CA TYR A 160 14.72 -1.98 -3.85
C TYR A 160 14.63 -0.49 -4.24
N LEU A 161 14.54 0.42 -3.27
CA LEU A 161 14.54 1.86 -3.51
C LEU A 161 15.81 2.37 -4.22
N LYS A 162 16.98 1.77 -3.98
CA LYS A 162 18.22 2.08 -4.74
C LYS A 162 18.13 1.67 -6.20
N ASN A 163 17.54 0.52 -6.50
CA ASN A 163 17.28 0.11 -7.88
C ASN A 163 16.26 1.05 -8.55
N TRP A 164 15.33 1.63 -7.77
CA TRP A 164 14.32 2.55 -8.29
C TRP A 164 14.87 3.92 -8.61
N VAL A 165 15.82 4.42 -7.83
CA VAL A 165 16.56 5.65 -8.18
C VAL A 165 17.26 5.45 -9.52
N ALA A 166 17.91 4.30 -9.75
CA ALA A 166 18.52 3.99 -11.04
C ALA A 166 17.50 3.96 -12.19
N VAL A 167 16.36 3.28 -12.01
CA VAL A 167 15.25 3.27 -12.99
C VAL A 167 14.71 4.68 -13.24
N ALA A 168 14.53 5.50 -12.21
CA ALA A 168 14.05 6.87 -12.33
C ALA A 168 15.05 7.81 -13.01
N THR A 169 16.35 7.49 -12.95
CA THR A 169 17.38 8.25 -13.67
C THR A 169 17.39 7.89 -15.16
N ASP A 170 17.16 6.62 -15.50
CA ASP A 170 17.17 6.12 -16.88
C ASP A 170 15.83 6.32 -17.61
N ASP A 171 14.68 6.18 -16.92
CA ASP A 171 13.33 6.33 -17.49
C ASP A 171 12.35 6.97 -16.48
N LYS A 172 12.26 8.30 -16.54
CA LYS A 172 11.31 9.09 -15.74
C LYS A 172 9.84 8.77 -16.05
N SER A 173 9.53 8.28 -17.25
CA SER A 173 8.15 8.00 -17.64
C SER A 173 7.61 6.77 -16.91
N GLU A 174 8.42 5.72 -16.81
CA GLU A 174 8.11 4.50 -16.06
C GLU A 174 7.87 4.80 -14.57
N PHE A 175 8.69 5.67 -13.98
CA PHE A 175 8.56 6.08 -12.59
C PHE A 175 7.23 6.79 -12.31
N LEU A 176 6.86 7.76 -13.16
CA LEU A 176 5.60 8.48 -13.05
C LEU A 176 4.39 7.58 -13.30
N GLU A 177 4.49 6.66 -14.26
CA GLU A 177 3.44 5.69 -14.56
C GLU A 177 3.22 4.73 -13.38
N ALA A 178 4.30 4.22 -12.79
CA ALA A 178 4.23 3.35 -11.62
C ALA A 178 3.56 4.05 -10.44
N ALA A 179 3.92 5.31 -10.18
CA ALA A 179 3.28 6.11 -9.15
C ALA A 179 1.78 6.34 -9.44
N ALA A 180 1.42 6.65 -10.68
CA ALA A 180 0.02 6.83 -11.06
C ALA A 180 -0.80 5.54 -10.89
N GLU A 181 -0.23 4.38 -11.22
CA GLU A 181 -0.85 3.08 -11.00
C GLU A 181 -0.99 2.71 -9.52
N ALA A 182 0.03 3.00 -8.73
CA ALA A 182 -0.01 2.82 -7.29
C ALA A 182 -1.08 3.71 -6.62
N ALA A 183 -1.23 4.96 -7.08
CA ALA A 183 -2.27 5.85 -6.59
C ALA A 183 -3.68 5.28 -6.89
N ARG A 184 -3.90 4.74 -8.10
CA ARG A 184 -5.14 4.02 -8.44
C ARG A 184 -5.37 2.79 -7.57
N ALA A 185 -4.30 2.05 -7.24
CA ALA A 185 -4.37 0.91 -6.33
C ALA A 185 -4.78 1.33 -4.90
N VAL A 186 -4.24 2.44 -4.39
CA VAL A 186 -4.66 3.01 -3.09
C VAL A 186 -6.13 3.42 -3.13
N ASP A 187 -6.54 4.14 -4.17
CA ASP A 187 -7.93 4.58 -4.31
C ASP A 187 -8.90 3.39 -4.38
N TYR A 188 -8.50 2.30 -5.06
CA TYR A 188 -9.26 1.05 -5.09
C TYR A 188 -9.44 0.46 -3.69
N VAL A 189 -8.34 0.28 -2.94
CA VAL A 189 -8.37 -0.35 -1.61
C VAL A 189 -9.16 0.49 -0.62
N ILE A 190 -8.94 1.81 -0.58
CA ILE A 190 -9.67 2.72 0.30
C ILE A 190 -11.15 2.82 -0.10
N GLY A 191 -11.45 2.72 -1.40
CA GLY A 191 -12.82 2.60 -1.89
C GLY A 191 -13.54 1.39 -1.31
N LYS A 192 -12.90 0.21 -1.37
CA LYS A 192 -13.45 -1.04 -0.79
C LYS A 192 -13.60 -0.97 0.73
N GLU A 193 -12.64 -0.37 1.42
CA GLU A 193 -12.74 -0.11 2.86
C GLU A 193 -13.98 0.75 3.17
N ARG A 194 -14.14 1.87 2.46
CA ARG A 194 -15.26 2.80 2.66
C ARG A 194 -16.62 2.15 2.38
N GLU A 195 -16.74 1.43 1.25
CA GLU A 195 -17.97 0.69 0.90
C GLU A 195 -18.35 -0.29 2.02
N MET A 196 -17.38 -1.09 2.49
CA MET A 196 -17.62 -2.04 3.57
C MET A 196 -18.08 -1.36 4.87
N LEU A 197 -17.43 -0.26 5.26
CA LEU A 197 -17.77 0.46 6.49
C LEU A 197 -19.17 1.08 6.42
N GLN A 198 -19.51 1.72 5.30
CA GLN A 198 -20.84 2.32 5.09
C GLN A 198 -21.97 1.27 5.20
N GLU A 199 -21.75 0.09 4.64
CA GLU A 199 -22.74 -0.99 4.74
C GLU A 199 -22.86 -1.58 6.16
N ARG A 200 -21.74 -1.69 6.89
CA ARG A 200 -21.76 -2.10 8.31
C ARG A 200 -22.55 -1.10 9.14
N GLU A 201 -22.34 0.19 8.93
CA GLU A 201 -23.09 1.26 9.61
C GLU A 201 -24.58 1.22 9.27
N ALA A 202 -24.94 1.05 7.99
CA ALA A 202 -26.34 0.94 7.56
C ALA A 202 -27.04 -0.25 8.22
N THR A 203 -26.39 -1.42 8.24
CA THR A 203 -26.92 -2.65 8.87
C THR A 203 -27.14 -2.46 10.38
N GLN A 204 -26.19 -1.81 11.07
CA GLN A 204 -26.31 -1.52 12.50
C GLN A 204 -27.44 -0.52 12.80
N ALA A 205 -27.60 0.51 11.95
CA ALA A 205 -28.68 1.48 12.08
C ALA A 205 -30.07 0.86 11.82
N GLU A 206 -30.16 -0.14 10.93
CA GLU A 206 -31.39 -0.93 10.71
C GLU A 206 -31.72 -1.81 11.92
N ALA A 207 -30.75 -2.58 12.42
CA ALA A 207 -30.94 -3.43 13.60
C ALA A 207 -31.32 -2.63 14.87
N GLY A 208 -30.71 -1.45 15.07
CA GLY A 208 -31.07 -0.55 16.17
C GLY A 208 -32.50 -0.01 16.06
N ARG A 209 -32.96 0.30 14.84
CA ARG A 209 -34.34 0.73 14.58
C ARG A 209 -35.36 -0.38 14.83
N GLU A 210 -35.05 -1.62 14.47
CA GLU A 210 -35.93 -2.77 14.76
C GLU A 210 -36.06 -3.02 16.26
N PHE A 211 -34.96 -2.91 17.01
CA PHE A 211 -34.95 -3.03 18.46
C PHE A 211 -35.79 -1.94 19.15
N ASP A 212 -35.66 -0.68 18.72
CA ASP A 212 -36.43 0.45 19.29
C ASP A 212 -37.93 0.38 18.96
N LEU A 213 -38.31 -0.32 17.89
CA LEU A 213 -39.70 -0.53 17.49
C LEU A 213 -40.36 -1.74 18.17
N GLY A 214 -39.62 -2.50 18.99
CA GLY A 214 -40.16 -3.59 19.82
C GLY A 214 -40.73 -4.77 19.02
N LEU A 215 -40.17 -5.06 17.85
CA LEU A 215 -40.40 -6.30 17.09
C LEU A 215 -39.42 -7.40 17.50
#